data_AF-A0A6S6G343-F1
#
_entry.id   AF-A0A6S6G343-F1
#
_cell.length_a   1.000
_cell.length_b   1.000
_cell.length_c   1.000
_cell.angle_alpha   90.00
_cell.angle_beta   90.00
_cell.angle_gamma   90.00
#
_symmetry.space_group_name_H-M   'P 1'
#
loop_
_entity.id
_entity.type
_entity.pdbx_description
1 polymer ?
#
loop_
_entity_poly.entity_id
_entity_poly.type
_entity_poly.pdbx_seq_one_letter_code
_entity_poly.pdbx_strand_id
1 'polypeptide(L)'
;MNLRQYFSPVRAWRDLRSYVLTRRPHQIGFMALSLVLTYTMILGTLDVARMPKPAYHREIIYVQQWRADRTDAEIIAQQKIDGVEQTRQEQELKRLQAERKAQLKRIDDALKSYGI
;
A
#
# COMPACT_ATOMS: atom_id res chain seq x y z
N MET A 1 -41.26 -16.27 -0.54
CA MET A 1 -40.21 -16.58 -1.55
C MET A 1 -39.15 -17.47 -0.91
N ASN A 2 -38.93 -18.68 -1.44
CA ASN A 2 -37.92 -19.59 -0.92
C ASN A 2 -36.53 -19.19 -1.41
N LEU A 3 -35.71 -18.56 -0.55
CA LEU A 3 -34.34 -18.12 -0.89
C LEU A 3 -33.35 -19.30 -1.06
N ARG A 4 -33.63 -20.44 -0.43
CA ARG A 4 -32.78 -21.64 -0.47
C ARG A 4 -32.64 -22.27 -1.87
N GLN A 5 -33.59 -22.03 -2.77
CA GLN A 5 -33.51 -22.55 -4.14
C GLN A 5 -32.47 -21.82 -5.00
N TYR A 6 -32.12 -20.58 -4.63
CA TYR A 6 -31.13 -19.76 -5.33
C TYR A 6 -29.71 -19.97 -4.80
N PHE A 7 -29.57 -20.35 -3.52
CA PHE A 7 -28.28 -20.57 -2.87
C PHE A 7 -28.12 -22.04 -2.45
N SER A 8 -28.10 -22.95 -3.42
CA SER A 8 -27.85 -24.38 -3.18
C SER A 8 -26.40 -24.74 -3.54
N PRO A 9 -25.53 -25.06 -2.56
CA PRO A 9 -24.14 -25.45 -2.81
C PRO A 9 -24.03 -26.72 -3.66
N VAL A 10 -24.95 -27.67 -3.44
CA VAL A 10 -25.03 -28.92 -4.19
C VAL A 10 -25.32 -28.65 -5.67
N ARG A 11 -26.22 -27.69 -5.95
CA ARG A 11 -26.56 -27.30 -7.32
C ARG A 11 -25.39 -26.59 -8.01
N ALA A 12 -24.69 -25.71 -7.30
CA ALA A 12 -23.50 -25.03 -7.81
C ALA A 12 -22.37 -26.02 -8.13
N TRP A 13 -22.13 -27.02 -7.28
CA TRP A 13 -21.14 -28.07 -7.54
C TRP A 13 -21.48 -28.90 -8.80
N ARG A 14 -22.75 -29.29 -8.93
CA ARG A 14 -23.21 -30.04 -10.11
C ARG A 14 -23.07 -29.23 -11.39
N ASP A 15 -23.38 -27.93 -11.34
CA ASP A 15 -23.23 -27.02 -12.47
C ASP A 15 -21.77 -26.85 -12.87
N LEU A 16 -20.87 -26.62 -11.90
CA LEU A 16 -19.43 -26.54 -12.14
C LEU A 16 -18.88 -27.83 -12.76
N ARG A 17 -19.25 -29.00 -12.22
CA ARG A 17 -18.84 -30.30 -12.78
C ARG A 17 -19.33 -30.46 -14.21
N SER A 18 -20.58 -30.11 -14.49
CA SER A 18 -21.13 -30.18 -15.85
C SER A 18 -20.40 -29.24 -16.81
N TYR A 19 -20.07 -28.02 -16.36
CA TYR A 19 -19.30 -27.06 -17.12
C TYR A 19 -17.91 -27.60 -17.49
N VAL A 20 -17.17 -28.15 -16.52
CA VAL A 20 -15.83 -28.71 -16.77
C VAL A 20 -15.86 -29.91 -17.73
N LEU A 21 -16.88 -30.77 -17.66
CA LEU A 21 -16.97 -31.97 -18.49
C LEU A 21 -17.43 -31.71 -19.93
N THR A 22 -18.18 -30.63 -20.18
CA THR A 22 -18.80 -30.37 -21.50
C THR A 22 -18.07 -29.33 -22.35
N ARG A 23 -17.19 -28.54 -21.73
CA ARG A 23 -16.56 -27.37 -22.37
C ARG A 23 -15.27 -27.72 -23.11
N ARG A 24 -14.88 -26.82 -24.01
CA ARG A 24 -13.61 -26.94 -24.76
C ARG A 24 -12.42 -26.66 -23.82
N PRO A 25 -11.24 -27.23 -24.09
CA PRO A 25 -10.07 -27.09 -23.20
C PRO A 25 -9.65 -25.64 -22.96
N HIS A 26 -9.75 -24.76 -23.97
CA HIS A 26 -9.41 -23.34 -23.80
C HIS A 26 -10.36 -22.61 -22.84
N GLN A 27 -11.65 -22.98 -22.78
CA GLN A 27 -12.62 -22.37 -21.86
C GLN A 27 -12.29 -22.74 -20.40
N ILE A 28 -11.83 -23.97 -20.17
CA ILE A 28 -11.34 -24.42 -18.87
C ILE A 28 -10.06 -23.67 -18.50
N GLY A 29 -9.16 -23.43 -19.45
CA GLY A 29 -7.97 -22.61 -19.26
C GLY A 29 -8.29 -21.19 -18.82
N PHE A 30 -9.24 -20.51 -19.49
CA PHE A 30 -9.69 -19.17 -19.08
C PHE A 30 -10.37 -19.16 -17.72
N MET A 31 -11.18 -20.17 -17.40
CA MET A 31 -11.78 -20.32 -16.07
C MET A 31 -10.70 -20.46 -14.99
N ALA A 32 -9.70 -21.32 -15.22
CA ALA A 32 -8.59 -21.50 -14.29
C ALA A 32 -7.80 -20.19 -14.10
N LEU A 33 -7.50 -19.47 -15.18
CA LEU A 33 -6.80 -18.18 -15.13
C LEU A 33 -7.58 -17.15 -14.31
N SER A 34 -8.89 -17.05 -14.51
CA SER A 34 -9.76 -16.13 -13.76
C SER A 34 -9.78 -16.46 -12.26
N LEU A 35 -9.87 -17.75 -11.91
CA LEU A 35 -9.79 -18.19 -10.52
C LEU A 35 -8.44 -17.85 -9.91
N VAL A 36 -7.33 -18.17 -10.59
CA VAL A 36 -5.98 -17.87 -10.12
C VAL A 36 -5.82 -16.37 -9.85
N LEU A 37 -6.21 -15.52 -10.80
CA LEU A 37 -6.13 -14.07 -10.63
C LEU A 37 -6.94 -13.60 -9.41
N THR A 38 -8.18 -14.08 -9.28
CA THR A 38 -9.07 -13.71 -8.17
C THR A 38 -8.50 -14.15 -6.82
N TYR A 39 -8.06 -15.40 -6.71
CA TYR A 39 -7.45 -15.91 -5.48
C TYR A 39 -6.13 -15.21 -5.16
N THR A 40 -5.34 -14.83 -6.17
CA THR A 40 -4.09 -14.09 -5.98
C THR A 40 -4.37 -12.72 -5.35
N MET A 41 -5.39 -11.99 -5.84
CA MET A 41 -5.80 -10.72 -5.23
C MET A 41 -6.28 -10.92 -3.79
N ILE A 42 -7.13 -11.92 -3.53
CA ILE A 42 -7.61 -12.20 -2.16
C ILE A 42 -6.45 -12.52 -1.23
N LEU A 43 -5.58 -13.46 -1.60
CA LEU A 43 -4.42 -13.85 -0.80
C LEU A 43 -3.47 -12.68 -0.56
N GLY A 44 -3.21 -11.84 -1.57
CA GLY A 44 -2.40 -10.63 -1.42
C GLY A 44 -2.99 -9.65 -0.42
N THR A 45 -4.31 -9.44 -0.44
CA THR A 45 -4.95 -8.57 0.56
C THR A 45 -4.92 -9.14 1.97
N LEU A 46 -5.05 -10.46 2.11
CA LEU A 46 -4.94 -11.15 3.40
C LEU A 46 -3.53 -11.06 3.97
N ASP A 47 -2.50 -11.14 3.12
CA ASP A 47 -1.11 -10.99 3.52
C ASP A 47 -0.83 -9.58 4.05
N VAL A 48 -1.25 -8.55 3.31
CA VAL A 48 -1.17 -7.15 3.74
C VAL A 48 -1.94 -6.90 5.04
N ALA A 49 -3.12 -7.52 5.20
CA ALA A 49 -3.92 -7.37 6.41
C ALA A 49 -3.28 -8.01 7.65
N ARG A 50 -2.41 -9.01 7.47
CA ARG A 50 -1.65 -9.66 8.56
C ARG A 50 -0.41 -8.88 8.97
N MET A 51 0.08 -7.97 8.12
CA MET A 51 1.22 -7.14 8.47
C MET A 51 0.86 -6.29 9.70
N PRO A 52 1.77 -6.21 10.70
CA PRO A 52 1.52 -5.40 11.88
C PRO A 52 1.28 -3.97 11.43
N LYS A 53 0.08 -3.45 11.72
CA LYS A 53 -0.22 -2.04 11.49
C LYS A 53 0.77 -1.22 12.33
N PRO A 54 1.41 -0.19 11.77
CA PRO A 54 2.24 0.70 12.58
C PRO A 54 1.39 1.17 13.76
N ALA A 55 1.96 1.12 14.97
CA ALA A 55 1.26 1.59 16.15
C ALA A 55 0.77 3.02 15.86
N TYR A 56 -0.50 3.30 16.18
CA TYR A 56 -1.06 4.62 15.98
C TYR A 56 -0.30 5.59 16.90
N HIS A 57 0.55 6.44 16.32
CA HIS A 57 1.22 7.52 17.02
C HIS A 57 0.43 8.79 16.77
N ARG A 58 -0.18 9.34 17.83
CA ARG A 58 -0.76 10.68 17.75
C ARG A 58 0.41 11.67 17.71
N GLU A 59 0.71 12.17 16.52
CA GLU A 59 1.67 13.27 16.36
C GLU A 59 1.01 14.55 16.86
N ILE A 60 1.22 14.86 18.15
CA ILE A 60 0.81 16.14 18.71
C ILE A 60 1.89 17.15 18.32
N ILE A 61 1.66 17.86 17.23
CA ILE A 61 2.53 18.97 16.81
C ILE A 61 2.30 20.11 17.79
N TYR A 62 3.22 20.27 18.74
CA TYR A 62 3.24 21.43 19.63
C TYR A 62 3.77 22.63 18.85
N VAL A 63 2.96 23.68 18.76
CA VAL A 63 3.44 24.97 18.26
C VAL A 63 4.30 25.57 19.37
N GLN A 64 5.54 25.96 19.04
CA GLN A 64 6.41 26.64 19.99
C GLN A 64 5.77 27.96 20.43
N GLN A 65 5.48 28.08 21.73
CA GLN A 65 4.96 29.31 22.33
C GLN A 65 6.13 30.22 22.68
N TRP A 66 6.29 31.30 21.93
CA TRP A 66 7.34 32.28 22.17
C TRP A 66 6.86 33.35 23.13
N ARG A 67 7.70 33.75 24.08
CA ARG A 67 7.41 34.89 24.94
C ARG A 67 7.36 36.18 24.12
N ALA A 68 6.43 37.08 24.45
CA ALA A 68 6.26 38.34 23.75
C ALA A 68 7.35 39.39 24.07
N ASP A 69 8.09 39.20 25.16
CA ASP A 69 9.11 40.12 25.68
C ASP A 69 10.55 39.78 25.26
N ARG A 70 10.73 38.79 24.39
CA ARG A 70 12.05 38.38 23.87
C ARG A 70 12.70 39.49 23.03
N THR A 71 14.02 39.59 23.13
CA THR A 71 14.82 40.56 22.36
C THR A 71 15.28 39.98 21.02
N ASP A 72 15.53 40.84 20.03
CA ASP A 72 16.01 40.41 18.70
C ASP A 72 17.30 39.59 18.76
N ALA A 73 18.19 39.88 19.71
CA ALA A 73 19.42 39.13 19.92
C ALA A 73 19.14 37.67 20.35
N GLU A 74 18.14 37.46 21.21
CA GLU A 74 17.72 36.12 21.65
C GLU A 74 17.05 35.34 20.51
N ILE A 75 16.26 36.02 19.66
CA ILE A 75 15.66 35.42 18.47
C ILE A 75 16.74 34.89 17.52
N ILE A 76 17.74 35.72 17.21
CA ILE A 76 18.82 35.35 16.28
C ILE A 76 19.68 34.21 16.86
N ALA A 77 19.95 34.23 18.16
CA ALA A 77 20.69 33.16 18.83
C ALA A 77 19.94 31.82 18.73
N GLN A 78 18.63 31.82 18.99
CA GLN A 78 17.81 30.60 18.90
C GLN A 78 17.70 30.09 17.46
N GLN A 79 17.50 30.99 16.48
CA GLN A 79 17.43 30.61 15.06
C GLN A 79 18.71 29.93 14.56
N LYS A 80 19.89 30.34 15.06
CA LYS A 80 21.15 29.67 14.71
C LYS A 80 21.21 28.25 15.24
N ILE A 81 20.65 27.99 16.42
CA ILE A 81 20.60 26.66 17.02
C ILE A 81 19.60 25.79 16.25
N ASP A 82 18.37 26.28 16.08
CA ASP A 82 17.29 25.56 15.41
C ASP A 82 17.61 25.29 13.93
N GLY A 83 18.27 26.23 13.25
CA GLY A 83 18.62 26.12 11.84
C GLY A 83 19.57 24.94 11.54
N VAL A 84 20.46 24.59 12.47
CA VAL A 84 21.36 23.44 12.32
C VAL A 84 20.57 22.13 12.37
N GLU A 85 19.62 22.03 13.31
CA GLU A 85 18.79 20.83 13.45
C GLU A 85 17.84 20.67 12.27
N GLN A 86 17.18 21.75 11.84
CA GLN A 86 16.32 21.75 10.66
C GLN A 86 17.08 21.33 9.41
N THR A 87 18.29 21.86 9.19
CA THR A 87 19.11 21.49 8.03
C THR A 87 19.44 20.00 8.02
N ARG A 88 19.74 19.41 9.18
CA ARG A 88 20.01 17.96 9.30
C ARG A 88 18.77 17.13 8.95
N GLN A 89 17.61 17.49 9.52
CA GLN A 89 16.35 16.80 9.25
C GLN A 89 15.95 16.90 7.77
N GLU A 90 16.12 18.06 7.14
CA GLU A 90 15.87 18.25 5.72
C GLU A 90 16.80 17.40 4.84
N GLN A 91 18.08 17.31 5.20
CA GLN A 91 19.04 16.49 4.47
C GLN A 91 18.70 15.00 4.59
N GLU A 92 18.34 14.52 5.77
CA GLU A 92 17.91 13.15 5.98
C GLU A 92 16.64 12.83 5.18
N LEU A 93 15.65 13.72 5.22
CA LEU A 93 14.42 13.57 4.43
C LEU A 93 14.72 13.53 2.92
N LYS A 94 15.58 14.43 2.43
CA LYS A 94 16.02 14.43 1.02
C LYS A 94 16.72 13.14 0.63
N ARG A 95 17.58 12.59 1.51
CA ARG A 95 18.24 11.30 1.29
C ARG A 95 17.24 10.16 1.18
N LEU A 96 16.33 10.04 2.15
CA LEU A 96 15.27 9.02 2.14
C LEU A 96 14.39 9.13 0.89
N GLN A 97 14.01 10.35 0.49
CA GLN A 97 13.25 10.58 -0.74
C GLN A 97 14.04 10.19 -1.99
N ALA A 98 15.34 10.50 -2.06
CA ALA A 98 16.19 10.11 -3.19
C ALA A 98 16.35 8.58 -3.28
N GLU A 99 16.53 7.90 -2.15
CA GLU A 99 16.60 6.44 -2.09
C GLU A 99 15.29 5.79 -2.54
N ARG A 100 14.14 6.30 -2.07
CA ARG A 100 12.82 5.83 -2.51
C ARG A 100 12.61 6.05 -4.00
N LYS A 101 12.93 7.24 -4.52
CA LYS A 101 12.86 7.54 -5.96
C LYS A 101 13.74 6.59 -6.77
N ALA A 102 14.96 6.30 -6.31
CA ALA A 102 15.86 5.36 -6.98
C ALA A 102 15.31 3.93 -6.98
N GLN A 103 14.74 3.46 -5.86
CA GLN A 103 14.09 2.14 -5.78
C GLN A 103 12.92 2.04 -6.77
N LEU A 104 12.05 3.05 -6.79
CA LEU A 104 10.90 3.09 -7.70
C LEU A 104 11.34 3.17 -9.17
N LYS A 105 12.39 3.96 -9.47
CA LYS A 105 12.96 4.03 -10.81
C LYS A 105 13.47 2.68 -11.30
N ARG A 106 14.15 1.90 -10.44
CA ARG A 106 14.60 0.54 -10.82
C ARG A 106 13.44 -0.38 -11.16
N ILE A 107 12.33 -0.27 -10.42
CA ILE A 107 11.11 -1.04 -10.69
C ILE A 107 10.47 -0.59 -12.01
N ASP A 108 10.36 0.72 -12.23
CA ASP A 108 9.84 1.30 -13.47
C ASP A 108 10.67 0.89 -14.70
N ASP A 109 12.00 0.96 -14.61
CA ASP A 109 12.91 0.54 -15.68
C ASP A 109 12.76 -0.97 -15.97
N ALA A 110 12.55 -1.80 -14.93
CA ALA A 110 12.29 -3.22 -15.09
C ALA A 110 10.94 -3.50 -15.77
N LEU A 111 9.87 -2.83 -15.34
CA LEU A 111 8.54 -2.95 -15.96
C LEU A 111 8.58 -2.57 -17.45
N LYS A 112 9.23 -1.44 -17.77
CA LYS A 112 9.46 -1.02 -19.17
C LYS A 112 10.20 -2.05 -19.99
N SER A 113 11.20 -2.73 -19.40
CA SER A 113 11.93 -3.80 -20.10
C SER A 113 11.03 -5.01 -20.43
N TYR A 114 10.00 -5.25 -19.63
CA TYR A 114 8.96 -6.25 -19.88
C TYR A 114 7.81 -5.73 -20.77
N GLY A 115 7.84 -4.46 -21.18
CA GLY A 115 6.86 -3.85 -22.07
C GLY A 115 5.56 -3.42 -21.40
N ILE A 116 5.57 -3.20 -20.08
CA ILE A 116 4.42 -2.74 -19.28
C ILE A 116 4.78 -1.48 -18.49
#